data_AF-A0A7S2D8W2-F1
#
_entry.id   AF-A0A7S2D8W2-F1
#
_cell.length_a   1.000
_cell.length_b   1.000
_cell.length_c   1.000
_cell.angle_alpha   90.00
_cell.angle_beta   90.00
_cell.angle_gamma   90.00
#
_symmetry.space_group_name_H-M   'P 1'
#
loop_
_entity.id
_entity.type
_entity.pdbx_description
1 polymer ?
#
loop_
_entity_poly.entity_id
_entity_poly.type
_entity_poly.pdbx_seq_one_letter_code
_entity_poly.pdbx_strand_id
1 'polypeptide(L)'
;TMSVFHTKAAIEAIGEGPDGVTGWVTAVVTLAMRMVTADFWRTWQTQLTFAPCKLLFKLSSAPFFIFNVGSLSTLFTHTDPTAYTTDGRVVPLDTEGLAAYLAWLKEDVIGPYSACKSELGNTAKFSARNMSKLRKAVVDGEACLHTAWHRPETFRRVTLAKKKEIDDLLAKIVTKDVASTELYKLCFPDKVLAESYEEARKLSAKEKM
;
A
#
# COMPACT_ATOMS: atom_id res chain seq x y z
N THR A 1 -25.91 -23.24 -21.92
CA THR A 1 -26.53 -23.74 -23.17
C THR A 1 -27.07 -25.18 -23.05
N MET A 2 -27.57 -25.60 -21.87
CA MET A 2 -28.05 -26.97 -21.61
C MET A 2 -29.53 -27.04 -21.17
N SER A 3 -30.31 -25.96 -21.33
CA SER A 3 -31.71 -25.89 -20.87
C SER A 3 -32.75 -26.21 -21.97
N VAL A 4 -32.36 -26.12 -23.25
CA VAL A 4 -33.31 -26.21 -24.38
C VAL A 4 -33.66 -27.66 -24.77
N PHE A 5 -32.86 -28.65 -24.36
CA PHE A 5 -33.08 -30.05 -24.75
C PHE A 5 -34.12 -30.79 -23.88
N HIS A 6 -34.34 -30.37 -22.63
CA HIS A 6 -35.35 -31.00 -21.78
C HIS A 6 -36.78 -30.52 -22.06
N THR A 7 -36.95 -29.35 -22.68
CA THR A 7 -38.27 -28.80 -23.02
C THR A 7 -38.92 -29.52 -24.20
N LYS A 8 -38.13 -30.08 -25.13
CA LYS A 8 -38.68 -30.76 -26.31
C LYS A 8 -39.30 -32.13 -25.97
N ALA A 9 -38.64 -32.90 -25.09
CA ALA A 9 -39.12 -34.21 -24.64
C ALA A 9 -40.40 -34.14 -23.78
N ALA A 10 -40.60 -33.04 -23.03
CA ALA A 10 -41.80 -32.86 -22.22
C ALA A 10 -43.05 -32.50 -23.05
N ILE A 11 -42.87 -31.91 -24.25
CA ILE A 11 -43.98 -31.54 -25.13
C ILE A 11 -44.46 -32.75 -25.94
N GLU A 12 -43.57 -33.67 -26.32
CA GLU A 12 -43.95 -34.89 -27.05
C GLU A 12 -44.73 -35.91 -26.20
N ALA A 13 -44.59 -35.88 -24.86
CA ALA A 13 -45.32 -36.77 -23.97
C ALA A 13 -46.78 -36.35 -23.68
N ILE A 14 -47.23 -35.17 -24.16
CA ILE A 14 -48.59 -34.63 -23.91
C ILE A 14 -49.61 -35.17 -24.92
N GLY A 15 -49.17 -35.95 -25.93
CA GLY A 15 -49.99 -36.38 -27.06
C GLY A 15 -50.89 -37.61 -26.88
N GLU A 16 -50.77 -38.40 -25.80
CA GLU A 16 -51.40 -39.75 -25.76
C GLU A 16 -52.16 -40.09 -24.45
N GLY A 17 -52.92 -39.15 -23.88
CA GLY A 17 -53.83 -39.42 -22.74
C GLY A 17 -55.30 -39.06 -23.06
N PRO A 18 -56.31 -39.75 -22.50
CA PRO A 18 -57.69 -39.71 -23.01
C PRO A 18 -58.42 -38.37 -22.86
N ASP A 19 -57.92 -37.44 -22.04
CA ASP A 19 -58.54 -36.14 -21.82
C ASP A 19 -57.50 -35.03 -22.01
N GLY A 20 -57.32 -34.60 -23.26
CA GLY A 20 -56.35 -33.57 -23.67
C GLY A 20 -56.50 -32.19 -23.03
N VAL A 21 -57.35 -32.01 -22.01
CA VAL A 21 -57.47 -30.77 -21.25
C VAL A 21 -56.79 -30.88 -19.88
N THR A 22 -56.91 -32.02 -19.20
CA THR A 22 -56.32 -32.24 -17.86
C THR A 22 -54.80 -32.41 -17.91
N GLY A 23 -54.27 -33.01 -18.99
CA GLY A 23 -52.82 -33.11 -19.23
C GLY A 23 -52.13 -31.77 -19.50
N TRP A 24 -52.80 -30.87 -20.22
CA TRP A 24 -52.26 -29.52 -20.49
C TRP A 24 -52.30 -28.64 -19.24
N VAL A 25 -53.38 -28.71 -18.46
CA VAL A 25 -53.50 -27.94 -17.21
C VAL A 25 -52.43 -28.39 -16.21
N THR A 26 -52.22 -29.70 -16.06
CA THR A 26 -51.17 -30.22 -15.16
C THR A 26 -49.76 -29.89 -15.65
N ALA A 27 -49.49 -29.95 -16.96
CA ALA A 27 -48.20 -29.53 -17.53
C ALA A 27 -47.93 -28.03 -17.33
N VAL A 28 -48.92 -27.17 -17.58
CA VAL A 28 -48.79 -25.71 -17.39
C VAL A 28 -48.63 -25.35 -15.91
N VAL A 29 -49.39 -25.98 -15.01
CA VAL A 29 -49.27 -25.74 -13.56
C VAL A 29 -47.93 -26.25 -13.02
N THR A 30 -47.43 -27.39 -13.51
CA THR A 30 -46.12 -27.92 -13.09
C THR A 30 -44.97 -27.07 -13.64
N LEU A 31 -45.10 -26.54 -14.87
CA LEU A 31 -44.14 -25.60 -15.45
C LEU A 31 -44.15 -24.26 -14.70
N ALA A 32 -45.33 -23.73 -14.38
CA ALA A 32 -45.49 -22.50 -13.59
C ALA A 32 -44.94 -22.68 -12.17
N MET A 33 -45.24 -23.80 -11.50
CA MET A 33 -44.65 -24.10 -10.19
C MET A 33 -43.14 -24.29 -10.27
N ARG A 34 -42.61 -24.90 -11.32
CA ARG A 34 -41.15 -25.00 -11.55
C ARG A 34 -40.50 -23.64 -11.79
N MET A 35 -41.14 -22.72 -12.49
CA MET A 35 -40.64 -21.34 -12.60
C MET A 35 -40.68 -20.59 -11.26
N VAL A 36 -41.58 -20.99 -10.36
CA VAL A 36 -41.72 -20.48 -8.98
C VAL A 36 -40.94 -21.34 -7.96
N THR A 37 -40.00 -22.19 -8.41
CA THR A 37 -39.14 -22.93 -7.46
C THR A 37 -38.01 -22.08 -6.90
N ALA A 38 -37.34 -22.62 -5.87
CA ALA A 38 -36.30 -22.02 -5.06
C ALA A 38 -35.20 -21.24 -5.82
N ASP A 39 -34.98 -21.52 -7.11
CA ASP A 39 -34.01 -20.80 -7.94
C ASP A 39 -34.46 -19.37 -8.28
N PHE A 40 -35.75 -19.13 -8.53
CA PHE A 40 -36.28 -17.78 -8.68
C PHE A 40 -36.17 -17.01 -7.37
N TRP A 41 -36.54 -17.65 -6.26
CA TRP A 41 -36.46 -17.04 -4.93
C TRP A 41 -35.01 -16.71 -4.54
N ARG A 42 -34.07 -17.63 -4.79
CA ARG A 42 -32.63 -17.39 -4.60
C ARG A 42 -32.11 -16.30 -5.52
N THR A 43 -32.53 -16.27 -6.79
CA THR A 43 -32.13 -15.22 -7.74
C THR A 43 -32.66 -13.86 -7.30
N TRP A 44 -33.91 -13.79 -6.85
CA TRP A 44 -34.54 -12.59 -6.33
C TRP A 44 -33.87 -12.12 -5.03
N GLN A 45 -33.63 -13.01 -4.07
CA GLN A 45 -32.86 -12.71 -2.86
C GLN A 45 -31.44 -12.24 -3.16
N THR A 46 -30.79 -12.84 -4.16
CA THR A 46 -29.45 -12.45 -4.61
C THR A 46 -29.51 -11.05 -5.22
N GLN A 47 -30.46 -10.75 -6.09
CA GLN A 47 -30.61 -9.41 -6.66
C GLN A 47 -30.93 -8.35 -5.59
N LEU A 48 -31.75 -8.69 -4.59
CA LEU A 48 -32.14 -7.78 -3.52
C LEU A 48 -31.01 -7.52 -2.52
N THR A 49 -30.09 -8.46 -2.33
CA THR A 49 -28.87 -8.29 -1.50
C THR A 49 -27.75 -7.58 -2.27
N PHE A 50 -27.58 -7.85 -3.56
CA PHE A 50 -26.59 -7.16 -4.38
C PHE A 50 -26.99 -5.73 -4.75
N ALA A 51 -28.28 -5.39 -4.78
CA ALA A 51 -28.75 -4.04 -5.05
C ALA A 51 -28.20 -2.99 -4.04
N PRO A 52 -28.33 -3.16 -2.71
CA PRO A 52 -27.74 -2.25 -1.74
C PRO A 52 -26.21 -2.29 -1.76
N CYS A 53 -25.57 -3.45 -1.97
CA CYS A 53 -24.11 -3.50 -2.12
C CYS A 53 -23.63 -2.69 -3.34
N LYS A 54 -24.32 -2.77 -4.48
CA LYS A 54 -24.03 -1.94 -5.66
C LYS A 54 -24.28 -0.46 -5.40
N LEU A 55 -25.34 -0.12 -4.66
CA LEU A 55 -25.62 1.27 -4.27
C LEU A 55 -24.52 1.82 -3.36
N LEU A 56 -24.14 1.07 -2.33
CA LEU A 56 -23.06 1.43 -1.40
C LEU A 56 -21.73 1.55 -2.11
N PHE A 57 -21.41 0.63 -3.04
CA PHE A 57 -20.22 0.70 -3.85
C PHE A 57 -20.21 1.97 -4.73
N LYS A 58 -21.34 2.27 -5.40
CA LYS A 58 -21.48 3.52 -6.18
C LYS A 58 -21.34 4.77 -5.31
N LEU A 59 -21.94 4.78 -4.12
CA LEU A 59 -21.80 5.88 -3.16
C LEU A 59 -20.36 6.01 -2.64
N SER A 60 -19.67 4.90 -2.37
CA SER A 60 -18.25 4.91 -2.00
C SER A 60 -17.34 5.39 -3.13
N SER A 61 -17.78 5.22 -4.39
CA SER A 61 -17.07 5.72 -5.57
C SER A 61 -17.39 7.18 -5.91
N ALA A 62 -18.47 7.75 -5.34
CA ALA A 62 -18.92 9.12 -5.63
C ALA A 62 -17.86 10.20 -5.32
N PRO A 63 -17.04 10.11 -4.25
CA PRO A 63 -15.95 11.06 -4.02
C PRO A 63 -14.92 11.06 -5.16
N PHE A 64 -14.70 9.93 -5.83
CA PHE A 64 -13.77 9.82 -6.95
C PHE A 64 -14.37 10.31 -8.27
N PHE A 65 -15.70 10.45 -8.35
CA PHE A 65 -16.37 11.00 -9.53
C PHE A 65 -16.00 12.48 -9.77
N ILE A 66 -15.58 13.17 -8.72
CA ILE A 66 -15.04 14.55 -8.77
C ILE A 66 -13.83 14.62 -9.72
N PHE A 67 -13.04 13.55 -9.85
CA PHE A 67 -11.90 13.49 -10.77
C PHE A 67 -12.29 13.26 -12.24
N ASN A 68 -13.53 12.82 -12.53
CA ASN A 68 -14.03 12.64 -13.91
C ASN A 68 -14.65 13.91 -14.50
N VAL A 69 -14.89 14.94 -13.68
CA VAL A 69 -15.38 16.24 -14.17
C VAL A 69 -14.18 17.00 -14.76
N GLY A 70 -14.15 17.18 -16.09
CA GLY A 70 -12.97 17.70 -16.80
C GLY A 70 -12.44 19.05 -16.27
N SER A 71 -13.29 19.93 -15.76
CA SER A 71 -12.86 21.20 -15.16
C SER A 71 -12.11 21.00 -13.83
N LEU A 72 -12.53 20.00 -13.03
CA LEU A 72 -11.88 19.67 -11.76
C LEU A 72 -10.61 18.84 -11.99
N SER A 73 -10.61 17.94 -12.96
CA SER A 73 -9.37 17.22 -13.32
C SER A 73 -8.28 18.18 -13.77
N THR A 74 -8.65 19.23 -14.52
CA THR A 74 -7.72 20.30 -14.94
C THR A 74 -7.19 21.10 -13.75
N LEU A 75 -8.05 21.38 -12.76
CA LEU A 75 -7.67 22.01 -11.49
C LEU A 75 -6.66 21.14 -10.71
N PHE A 76 -6.91 19.82 -10.66
CA PHE A 76 -6.06 18.86 -9.97
C PHE A 76 -4.74 18.57 -10.70
N THR A 77 -4.70 18.67 -12.03
CA THR A 77 -3.44 18.55 -12.78
C THR A 77 -2.47 19.71 -12.57
N HIS A 78 -2.96 20.86 -12.11
CA HIS A 78 -2.14 22.01 -11.74
C HIS A 78 -1.85 22.11 -10.25
N THR A 79 -2.35 21.16 -9.44
CA THR A 79 -2.03 21.12 -8.02
C THR A 79 -0.72 20.37 -7.84
N ASP A 80 0.31 21.06 -7.39
CA ASP A 80 1.54 20.41 -6.99
C ASP A 80 1.24 19.39 -5.88
N PRO A 81 1.91 18.22 -5.87
CA PRO A 81 1.76 17.29 -4.78
C PRO A 81 2.12 18.01 -3.48
N THR A 82 1.14 18.09 -2.59
CA THR A 82 1.29 18.73 -1.29
C THR A 82 1.22 17.66 -0.22
N ALA A 83 2.07 17.80 0.79
CA ALA A 83 2.02 16.99 2.00
C ALA A 83 1.42 17.83 3.13
N TYR A 84 0.88 17.15 4.14
CA TYR A 84 0.46 17.80 5.37
C TYR A 84 1.51 17.55 6.45
N THR A 85 1.90 18.59 7.18
CA THR A 85 2.66 18.43 8.41
C THR A 85 1.78 17.79 9.50
N THR A 86 2.40 17.33 10.59
CA THR A 86 1.68 16.84 11.79
C THR A 86 0.72 17.89 12.38
N ASP A 87 1.00 19.17 12.14
CA ASP A 87 0.17 20.31 12.56
C ASP A 87 -0.95 20.65 11.54
N GLY A 88 -1.14 19.83 10.51
CA GLY A 88 -2.16 20.01 9.48
C GLY A 88 -1.87 21.12 8.47
N ARG A 89 -0.62 21.60 8.37
CA ARG A 89 -0.25 22.64 7.39
C ARG A 89 0.14 22.02 6.06
N VAL A 90 -0.35 22.62 4.98
CA VAL A 90 0.02 22.26 3.61
C VAL A 90 1.46 22.69 3.37
N VAL A 91 2.33 21.75 3.04
CA VAL A 91 3.73 21.97 2.67
C VAL A 91 4.05 21.31 1.33
N PRO A 92 5.04 21.83 0.58
CA PRO A 92 5.52 21.16 -0.63
C PRO A 92 5.94 19.72 -0.33
N LEU A 93 5.64 18.79 -1.24
CA LEU A 93 6.06 17.40 -1.09
C LEU A 93 7.58 17.32 -0.94
N ASP A 94 8.04 16.66 0.13
CA ASP A 94 9.45 16.34 0.33
C ASP A 94 9.87 15.21 -0.62
N THR A 95 10.29 15.60 -1.82
CA THR A 95 10.71 14.68 -2.89
C THR A 95 11.96 13.86 -2.56
N GLU A 96 12.80 14.33 -1.64
CA GLU A 96 14.06 13.66 -1.27
C GLU A 96 13.92 12.80 0.00
N GLY A 97 12.77 12.92 0.68
CA GLY A 97 12.42 12.15 1.87
C GLY A 97 13.29 12.46 3.09
N LEU A 98 13.86 13.66 3.18
CA LEU A 98 14.64 14.08 4.34
C LEU A 98 13.80 14.07 5.63
N ALA A 99 12.54 14.51 5.57
CA ALA A 99 11.62 14.52 6.71
C ALA A 99 11.41 13.10 7.27
N ALA A 100 11.08 12.15 6.39
CA ALA A 100 10.90 10.74 6.77
C ALA A 100 12.21 10.13 7.29
N TYR A 101 13.34 10.46 6.66
CA TYR A 101 14.66 9.99 7.09
C TYR A 101 15.04 10.51 8.49
N LEU A 102 14.79 11.79 8.78
CA LEU A 102 15.04 12.37 10.10
C LEU A 102 14.13 11.77 11.17
N ALA A 103 12.85 11.54 10.85
CA ALA A 103 11.90 10.88 11.75
C ALA A 103 12.37 9.47 12.11
N TRP A 104 12.69 8.66 11.09
CA TRP A 104 13.25 7.31 11.29
C TRP A 104 14.52 7.33 12.15
N LEU A 105 15.47 8.23 11.86
CA LEU A 105 16.69 8.37 12.67
C LEU A 105 16.37 8.69 14.13
N LYS A 106 15.41 9.58 14.37
CA LYS A 106 15.04 10.09 15.69
C LYS A 106 14.27 9.06 16.51
N GLU A 107 13.38 8.32 15.88
CA GLU A 107 12.47 7.37 16.54
C GLU A 107 13.09 5.98 16.64
N ASP A 108 13.55 5.45 15.51
CA ASP A 108 13.95 4.04 15.39
C ASP A 108 15.43 3.80 15.66
N VAL A 109 16.30 4.79 15.44
CA VAL A 109 17.75 4.63 15.62
C VAL A 109 18.22 5.23 16.95
N ILE A 110 18.16 6.56 17.09
CA ILE A 110 18.74 7.27 18.26
C ILE A 110 17.73 7.54 19.38
N GLY A 111 16.47 7.15 19.17
CA GLY A 111 15.35 7.45 20.04
C GLY A 111 15.41 6.76 21.41
N PRO A 112 14.64 7.25 22.39
CA PRO A 112 14.56 6.62 23.71
C PRO A 112 13.86 5.25 23.68
N TYR A 113 13.19 4.91 22.57
CA TYR A 113 12.47 3.65 22.36
C TYR A 113 13.10 2.80 21.24
N SER A 114 14.29 3.15 20.75
CA SER A 114 14.92 2.34 19.71
C SER A 114 15.25 0.94 20.22
N ALA A 115 15.02 -0.07 19.38
CA ALA A 115 15.36 -1.46 19.69
C ALA A 115 16.86 -1.64 20.01
N CYS A 116 17.71 -0.78 19.43
CA CYS A 116 19.16 -0.78 19.60
C CYS A 116 19.67 0.23 20.65
N LYS A 117 18.80 0.78 21.50
CA LYS A 117 19.18 1.80 22.50
C LYS A 117 20.24 1.33 23.48
N SER A 118 20.14 0.09 23.94
CA SER A 118 21.12 -0.50 24.88
C SER A 118 22.51 -0.58 24.27
N GLU A 119 22.58 -0.89 22.97
CA GLU A 119 23.81 -0.93 22.21
C GLU A 119 24.39 0.46 21.94
N LEU A 120 23.55 1.41 21.49
CA LEU A 120 23.97 2.80 21.24
C LEU A 120 24.34 3.56 22.52
N GLY A 121 23.83 3.13 23.68
CA GLY A 121 24.21 3.64 25.00
C GLY A 121 25.51 3.06 25.55
N ASN A 122 26.08 2.03 24.90
CA ASN A 122 27.33 1.41 25.32
C ASN A 122 28.52 2.29 24.94
N THR A 123 29.05 3.04 25.91
CA THR A 123 30.17 3.96 25.73
C THR A 123 31.48 3.29 25.34
N ALA A 124 31.61 1.97 25.53
CA ALA A 124 32.76 1.21 25.07
C ALA A 124 32.76 0.97 23.55
N LYS A 125 31.57 0.89 22.94
CA LYS A 125 31.41 0.70 21.49
C LYS A 125 31.17 2.02 20.75
N PHE A 126 30.37 2.91 21.34
CA PHE A 126 29.97 4.16 20.71
C PHE A 126 30.38 5.35 21.55
N SER A 127 31.22 6.23 20.99
CA SER A 127 31.63 7.46 21.67
C SER A 127 30.43 8.39 21.89
N ALA A 128 30.21 8.82 23.14
CA ALA A 128 29.18 9.79 23.50
C ALA A 128 29.29 11.10 22.69
N ARG A 129 30.51 11.51 22.32
CA ARG A 129 30.76 12.69 21.48
C ARG A 129 30.20 12.50 20.07
N ASN A 130 30.38 11.33 19.49
CA ASN A 130 29.88 11.02 18.14
C ASN A 130 28.35 10.92 18.13
N MET A 131 27.76 10.28 19.14
CA MET A 131 26.31 10.23 19.27
C MET A 131 25.68 11.60 19.51
N SER A 132 26.34 12.47 20.29
CA SER A 132 25.91 13.86 20.46
C SER A 132 25.98 14.65 19.14
N LYS A 133 27.06 14.47 18.34
CA LYS A 133 27.16 15.06 17.00
C LYS A 133 26.04 14.59 16.07
N LEU A 134 25.72 13.29 16.08
CA LEU A 134 24.63 12.74 15.26
C LEU A 134 23.27 13.33 15.67
N ARG A 135 22.96 13.36 16.97
CA ARG A 135 21.72 13.99 17.48
C ARG A 135 21.64 15.46 17.08
N LYS A 136 22.75 16.20 17.18
CA LYS A 136 22.81 17.59 16.74
C LYS A 136 22.58 17.71 15.23
N ALA A 137 23.19 16.86 14.41
CA ALA A 137 23.01 16.85 12.96
C ALA A 137 21.55 16.58 12.54
N VAL A 138 20.83 15.74 13.29
CA VAL A 138 19.39 15.50 13.09
C VAL A 138 18.57 16.77 13.40
N VAL A 139 18.83 17.44 14.53
CA VAL A 139 18.16 18.71 14.88
C VAL A 139 18.47 19.80 13.85
N ASP A 140 19.74 19.92 13.44
CA ASP A 140 20.15 20.86 12.40
C ASP A 140 19.49 20.51 11.04
N GLY A 141 19.24 19.22 10.78
CA GLY A 141 18.50 18.73 9.63
C GLY A 141 17.03 19.15 9.64
N GLU A 142 16.35 19.06 10.78
CA GLU A 142 14.95 19.52 10.94
C GLU A 142 14.86 21.04 10.70
N ALA A 143 15.79 21.82 11.26
CA ALA A 143 15.85 23.26 11.02
C ALA A 143 16.15 23.59 9.53
N CYS A 144 17.03 22.82 8.90
CA CYS A 144 17.33 22.93 7.48
C CYS A 144 16.11 22.64 6.60
N LEU A 145 15.33 21.61 6.93
CA LEU A 145 14.09 21.28 6.24
C LEU A 145 13.06 22.42 6.35
N HIS A 146 12.87 22.95 7.56
CA HIS A 146 11.93 24.06 7.80
C HIS A 146 12.33 25.31 6.99
N THR A 147 13.61 25.65 6.94
CA THR A 147 14.10 26.79 6.15
C THR A 147 14.00 26.53 4.64
N ALA A 148 14.24 25.30 4.20
CA ALA A 148 14.16 24.90 2.79
C ALA A 148 12.71 24.97 2.26
N TRP A 149 11.70 24.68 3.08
CA TRP A 149 10.29 24.81 2.69
C TRP A 149 9.90 26.23 2.24
N HIS A 150 10.58 27.25 2.77
CA HIS A 150 10.37 28.64 2.36
C HIS A 150 11.13 29.03 1.07
N ARG A 151 11.95 28.13 0.51
CA ARG A 151 12.83 28.38 -0.65
C ARG A 151 12.78 27.22 -1.67
N PRO A 152 11.66 27.04 -2.39
CA PRO A 152 11.41 25.87 -3.23
C PRO A 152 12.50 25.64 -4.30
N GLU A 153 13.06 26.70 -4.88
CA GLU A 153 14.09 26.62 -5.92
C GLU A 153 15.36 25.88 -5.46
N THR A 154 15.70 25.98 -4.17
CA THR A 154 16.91 25.37 -3.60
C THR A 154 16.63 24.13 -2.77
N PHE A 155 15.35 23.82 -2.54
CA PHE A 155 14.88 22.77 -1.62
C PHE A 155 15.58 21.44 -1.88
N ARG A 156 15.53 20.95 -3.13
CA ARG A 156 16.10 19.66 -3.52
C ARG A 156 17.60 19.55 -3.23
N ARG A 157 18.37 20.57 -3.63
CA ARG A 157 19.82 20.59 -3.46
C ARG A 157 20.20 20.60 -1.99
N VAL A 158 19.52 21.42 -1.18
CA VAL A 158 19.83 21.60 0.24
C VAL A 158 19.45 20.36 1.04
N THR A 159 18.27 19.80 0.80
CA THR A 159 17.79 18.60 1.51
C THR A 159 18.62 17.37 1.18
N LEU A 160 18.97 17.16 -0.10
CA LEU A 160 19.84 16.06 -0.51
C LEU A 160 21.25 16.19 0.07
N ALA A 161 21.83 17.40 0.05
CA ALA A 161 23.13 17.64 0.66
C ALA A 161 23.12 17.36 2.17
N LYS A 162 22.05 17.79 2.86
CA LYS A 162 21.91 17.56 4.30
C LYS A 162 21.69 16.08 4.63
N LYS A 163 20.88 15.37 3.84
CA LYS A 163 20.69 13.92 3.95
C LYS A 163 22.02 13.18 3.85
N LYS A 164 22.83 13.52 2.83
CA LYS A 164 24.15 12.92 2.62
C LYS A 164 25.11 13.20 3.77
N GLU A 165 25.14 14.43 4.29
CA GLU A 165 25.97 14.79 5.45
C GLU A 165 25.65 13.90 6.67
N ILE A 166 24.35 13.68 6.93
CA ILE A 166 23.89 12.85 8.06
C ILE A 166 24.21 11.37 7.80
N ASP A 167 24.02 10.87 6.59
CA ASP A 167 24.36 9.50 6.21
C ASP A 167 25.88 9.23 6.32
N ASP A 168 26.72 10.17 5.87
CA ASP A 168 28.18 10.09 6.02
C ASP A 168 28.61 10.06 7.49
N LEU A 169 27.92 10.82 8.36
CA LEU A 169 28.14 10.78 9.80
C LEU A 169 27.69 9.44 10.39
N LEU A 170 26.53 8.93 9.99
CA LEU A 170 26.01 7.64 10.44
C LEU A 170 26.98 6.51 10.07
N ALA A 171 27.47 6.50 8.82
CA ALA A 171 28.41 5.49 8.33
C ALA A 171 29.78 5.53 9.03
N LYS A 172 30.21 6.70 9.51
CA LYS A 172 31.43 6.82 10.33
C LYS A 172 31.26 6.29 11.75
N ILE A 173 30.03 6.31 12.27
CA ILE A 173 29.73 5.90 13.65
C ILE A 173 29.38 4.42 13.70
N VAL A 174 28.56 3.95 12.75
CA VAL A 174 28.02 2.59 12.67
C VAL A 174 28.78 1.85 11.57
N THR A 175 29.84 1.16 11.96
CA THR A 175 30.59 0.26 11.05
C THR A 175 30.24 -1.19 11.32
N LYS A 176 30.45 -2.06 10.32
CA LYS A 176 30.16 -3.50 10.41
C LYS A 176 30.95 -4.20 11.53
N ASP A 177 32.13 -3.70 11.85
CA ASP A 177 33.01 -4.27 12.88
C ASP A 177 32.60 -3.89 14.30
N VAL A 178 31.94 -2.73 14.47
CA VAL A 178 31.61 -2.16 15.79
C VAL A 178 30.15 -2.43 16.16
N ALA A 179 29.24 -2.29 15.20
CA ALA A 179 27.81 -2.44 15.39
C ALA A 179 27.37 -3.91 15.34
N SER A 180 26.34 -4.26 16.09
CA SER A 180 25.66 -5.54 15.91
C SER A 180 25.11 -5.66 14.50
N THR A 181 24.95 -6.91 14.06
CA THR A 181 24.35 -7.24 12.76
C THR A 181 22.98 -6.61 12.59
N GLU A 182 22.18 -6.55 13.66
CA GLU A 182 20.83 -5.97 13.64
C GLU A 182 20.85 -4.44 13.52
N LEU A 183 21.73 -3.76 14.27
CA LEU A 183 21.90 -2.31 14.14
C LEU A 183 22.45 -1.93 12.76
N TYR A 184 23.39 -2.71 12.22
CA TYR A 184 23.95 -2.46 10.90
C TYR A 184 22.89 -2.66 9.80
N LYS A 185 22.08 -3.71 9.87
CA LYS A 185 20.94 -3.95 8.96
C LYS A 185 19.91 -2.83 9.04
N LEU A 186 19.60 -2.37 10.26
CA LEU A 186 18.66 -1.28 10.47
C LEU A 186 19.17 0.00 9.80
N CYS A 187 20.43 0.35 10.02
CA CYS A 187 21.02 1.59 9.51
C CYS A 187 21.35 1.56 8.00
N PHE A 188 21.73 0.40 7.46
CA PHE A 188 22.19 0.26 6.07
C PHE A 188 21.58 -0.95 5.36
N PRO A 189 20.24 -1.01 5.20
CA PRO A 189 19.58 -2.15 4.56
C PRO A 189 20.07 -2.37 3.13
N ASP A 190 20.29 -1.29 2.38
CA ASP A 190 20.77 -1.35 0.98
C ASP A 190 22.17 -1.95 0.86
N LYS A 191 23.07 -1.64 1.80
CA LYS A 191 24.43 -2.21 1.81
C LYS A 191 24.38 -3.70 2.11
N VAL A 192 23.53 -4.11 3.07
CA VAL A 192 23.34 -5.52 3.39
C VAL A 192 22.76 -6.28 2.19
N LEU A 193 21.79 -5.71 1.48
CA LEU A 193 21.24 -6.30 0.28
C LEU A 193 22.31 -6.44 -0.82
N ALA A 194 23.11 -5.41 -1.07
CA ALA A 194 24.19 -5.45 -2.05
C ALA A 194 25.23 -6.53 -1.70
N GLU A 195 25.66 -6.60 -0.44
CA GLU A 195 26.59 -7.63 0.04
C GLU A 195 26.01 -9.04 -0.14
N SER A 196 24.75 -9.26 0.23
CA SER A 196 24.08 -10.56 0.09
C SER A 196 23.98 -11.01 -1.37
N TYR A 197 23.76 -10.07 -2.29
CA TYR A 197 23.71 -10.35 -3.73
C TYR A 197 25.09 -10.70 -4.28
N GLU A 198 26.14 -10.01 -3.85
CA GLU A 198 27.51 -10.33 -4.24
C GLU A 198 27.96 -11.71 -3.74
N GLU A 199 27.56 -12.08 -2.52
CA GLU A 199 27.83 -13.40 -1.95
C GLU A 199 27.13 -14.51 -2.75
N ALA A 200 25.84 -14.35 -3.05
CA ALA A 200 25.09 -15.29 -3.88
C ALA A 200 25.68 -15.44 -5.29
N ARG A 201 26.15 -14.33 -5.89
CA ARG A 201 26.84 -14.36 -7.18
C ARG A 201 28.16 -15.13 -7.12
N LYS A 202 28.94 -14.98 -6.04
CA LYS A 202 30.19 -15.72 -5.85
C LYS A 202 29.95 -17.22 -5.64
N LEU A 203 28.90 -17.60 -4.90
CA LEU A 203 28.53 -19.01 -4.67
C LEU A 203 28.10 -19.70 -5.97
N SER A 204 27.19 -19.08 -6.73
CA SER A 204 26.74 -19.61 -8.03
C SER A 204 27.87 -19.69 -9.08
N ALA A 205 28.91 -18.86 -8.96
CA ALA A 205 30.10 -18.97 -9.80
C ALA A 205 30.98 -20.17 -9.41
N LYS A 206 31.08 -20.49 -8.12
CA LYS A 206 31.84 -21.66 -7.63
C LYS A 206 31.16 -22.98 -7.96
N GLU A 207 29.84 -23.05 -7.94
CA GLU A 207 29.08 -24.28 -8.29
C GLU A 207 29.17 -24.63 -9.79
N LYS A 208 29.56 -23.68 -10.64
CA LYS A 208 29.72 -23.87 -12.08
C LYS A 208 31.15 -24.25 -12.50
N MET A 209 32.10 -24.27 -11.57
CA MET A 209 33.48 -24.72 -11.78
C MET A 209 33.66 -26.14 -11.26
#